data_AF-A0A1G0YFV6-F1
#
_entry.id   AF-A0A1G0YFV6-F1
#
_cell.length_a   1.000
_cell.length_b   1.000
_cell.length_c   1.000
_cell.angle_alpha   90.00
_cell.angle_beta   90.00
_cell.angle_gamma   90.00
#
_symmetry.space_group_name_H-M   'P 1'
#
loop_
_entity.id
_entity.type
_entity.pdbx_description
1 polymer ?
#
loop_
_entity_poly.entity_id
_entity_poly.type
_entity_poly.pdbx_seq_one_letter_code
_entity_poly.pdbx_strand_id
1 'polypeptide(L)'
;MPDELYRAAKELAARKEWSLAEIVRRGLETILAHYPEPEQPQSEWKLPEPRPLGADAFFENPDWRYEINQSHGVISEPKSRYKSGKKKGS
;
A
#
# COMPACT_ATOMS: atom_id res chain seq x y z
N MET A 1 2.11 -28.83 0.20
CA MET A 1 2.54 -27.86 1.22
C MET A 1 3.68 -28.48 2.00
N PRO A 2 4.69 -27.71 2.42
CA PRO A 2 5.68 -28.19 3.37
C PRO A 2 5.00 -28.79 4.60
N ASP A 3 5.55 -29.88 5.14
CA ASP A 3 4.90 -30.67 6.20
C ASP A 3 4.62 -29.85 7.46
N GLU A 4 5.57 -29.01 7.88
CA GLU A 4 5.41 -28.11 9.03
C GLU A 4 4.24 -27.13 8.83
N LEU A 5 4.10 -26.57 7.63
CA LEU A 5 3.01 -25.66 7.30
C LEU A 5 1.66 -26.39 7.32
N TYR A 6 1.61 -27.61 6.80
CA TYR A 6 0.39 -28.43 6.81
C TYR A 6 -0.04 -28.78 8.24
N ARG A 7 0.91 -29.12 9.14
CA ARG A 7 0.61 -29.39 10.55
C ARG A 7 0.05 -28.16 11.25
N ALA A 8 0.72 -27.01 11.12
CA ALA A 8 0.24 -25.75 11.68
C ALA A 8 -1.15 -25.37 11.16
N ALA A 9 -1.41 -25.58 9.87
CA ALA A 9 -2.73 -25.33 9.27
C ALA A 9 -3.82 -26.25 9.84
N LYS A 10 -3.53 -27.54 10.05
CA LYS A 10 -4.48 -28.48 10.68
C LYS A 10 -4.75 -28.12 12.14
N GLU A 11 -3.74 -27.72 12.91
CA GLU A 11 -3.93 -27.27 14.29
C GLU A 11 -4.79 -26.00 14.37
N LEU A 12 -4.60 -25.07 13.44
CA LEU A 12 -5.45 -23.88 13.34
C LEU A 12 -6.88 -24.24 12.95
N ALA A 13 -7.06 -25.13 11.97
CA ALA A 13 -8.37 -25.61 11.54
C ALA A 13 -9.15 -26.25 12.70
N ALA A 14 -8.49 -27.13 13.48
CA ALA A 14 -9.08 -27.74 14.67
C ALA A 14 -9.46 -26.71 15.74
N ARG A 15 -8.58 -25.75 16.06
CA ARG A 15 -8.86 -24.68 17.04
C ARG A 15 -9.99 -23.74 16.63
N LYS A 16 -10.25 -23.63 15.32
CA LYS A 16 -11.29 -22.75 14.75
C LYS A 16 -12.55 -23.50 14.33
N GLU A 17 -12.59 -24.83 14.53
CA GLU A 17 -13.67 -25.70 14.06
C GLU A 17 -13.93 -25.55 12.55
N TRP A 18 -12.88 -25.33 11.78
CA TRP A 18 -12.93 -25.19 10.33
C TRP A 18 -12.37 -26.42 9.64
N SER A 19 -12.75 -26.60 8.38
CA SER A 19 -12.06 -27.54 7.50
C SER A 19 -10.71 -26.97 7.07
N LEU A 20 -9.78 -27.85 6.68
CA LEU A 20 -8.51 -27.40 6.07
C LEU A 20 -8.75 -26.59 4.79
N ALA A 21 -9.77 -26.95 4.01
CA ALA A 21 -10.15 -26.24 2.79
C ALA A 21 -10.57 -24.79 3.08
N GLU A 22 -11.27 -24.56 4.19
CA GLU A 22 -11.68 -23.22 4.62
C GLU A 22 -10.47 -22.35 5.03
N ILE A 23 -9.45 -22.94 5.67
CA ILE A 23 -8.17 -22.26 5.94
C ILE A 23 -7.49 -21.85 4.63
N VAL A 24 -7.41 -22.77 3.67
CA VAL A 24 -6.80 -22.52 2.35
C VAL A 24 -7.56 -21.41 1.61
N ARG A 25 -8.90 -21.47 1.56
CA ARG A 25 -9.74 -20.45 0.92
C ARG A 25 -9.45 -19.05 1.49
N ARG A 26 -9.50 -18.91 2.82
CA ARG A 26 -9.23 -17.64 3.50
C ARG A 26 -7.81 -17.15 3.29
N GLY A 27 -6.84 -18.06 3.27
CA GLY A 27 -5.45 -17.74 2.96
C GLY A 27 -5.31 -17.16 1.56
N LEU A 28 -5.90 -17.82 0.56
CA LEU A 28 -5.89 -17.35 -0.83
C LEU A 28 -6.59 -16.00 -0.97
N GLU A 29 -7.78 -15.84 -0.37
CA GLU A 29 -8.50 -14.56 -0.38
C GLU A 29 -7.69 -13.42 0.25
N THR A 30 -7.01 -13.71 1.35
CA THR A 30 -6.13 -12.73 2.01
C THR A 30 -4.98 -12.33 1.12
N ILE A 31 -4.31 -13.31 0.48
CA ILE A 31 -3.20 -13.02 -0.44
C ILE A 31 -3.69 -12.18 -1.62
N LEU A 32 -4.79 -12.58 -2.28
CA LEU A 32 -5.34 -11.85 -3.42
C LEU A 32 -5.77 -10.41 -3.06
N ALA A 33 -6.23 -10.18 -1.83
CA ALA A 33 -6.55 -8.83 -1.37
C ALA A 33 -5.32 -7.92 -1.20
N HIS A 34 -4.13 -8.49 -0.96
CA HIS A 34 -2.88 -7.72 -0.83
C HIS A 34 -2.17 -7.53 -2.17
N TYR A 35 -2.45 -8.39 -3.16
CA TYR A 35 -1.93 -8.29 -4.51
C TYR A 35 -3.10 -8.06 -5.48
N PRO A 36 -3.72 -6.86 -5.46
CA PRO A 36 -4.72 -6.55 -6.47
C PRO A 36 -4.09 -6.68 -7.85
N GLU A 37 -4.86 -7.19 -8.81
CA GLU A 37 -4.50 -7.11 -10.23
C GLU A 37 -4.06 -5.67 -10.51
N PRO A 38 -2.89 -5.43 -11.11
CA PRO A 38 -2.50 -4.08 -11.48
C PRO A 38 -3.64 -3.50 -12.31
N GLU A 39 -4.22 -2.38 -11.86
CA GLU A 39 -5.07 -1.59 -12.73
C GLU A 39 -4.31 -1.40 -14.04
N GLN A 40 -4.98 -1.59 -15.19
CA GLN A 40 -4.36 -1.38 -16.51
C GLN A 40 -3.45 -0.16 -16.43
N PRO A 41 -2.20 -0.24 -16.92
CA PRO A 41 -1.15 0.73 -16.59
C PRO A 41 -1.72 2.13 -16.66
N GLN A 42 -1.96 2.73 -15.49
CA GLN A 42 -2.52 4.07 -15.36
C GLN A 42 -1.44 5.04 -15.84
N SER A 43 -1.36 5.23 -17.16
CA SER A 43 -0.23 5.85 -17.86
C SER A 43 1.13 5.23 -17.51
N GLU A 44 2.01 5.12 -18.50
CA GLU A 44 3.42 4.88 -18.20
C GLU A 44 3.90 6.04 -17.30
N TRP A 45 4.42 5.71 -16.11
CA TRP A 45 5.02 6.72 -15.24
C TRP A 45 6.15 7.40 -16.03
N LYS A 46 6.04 8.72 -16.20
CA LYS A 46 7.07 9.53 -16.87
C LYS A 46 7.84 10.31 -15.82
N LEU A 47 9.16 10.28 -15.93
CA LEU A 47 10.03 11.14 -15.13
C LEU A 47 9.65 12.61 -15.42
N PRO A 48 9.34 13.43 -14.40
CA PRO A 48 9.11 14.84 -14.62
C PRO A 48 10.41 15.53 -15.07
N GLU A 49 10.28 16.53 -15.94
CA GLU A 49 11.41 17.34 -16.39
C GLU A 49 12.15 17.97 -15.18
N PRO A 50 13.50 18.00 -15.21
CA PRO A 50 14.28 18.62 -14.15
C PRO A 50 13.96 20.11 -14.07
N ARG A 51 13.81 20.62 -12.84
CA ARG A 51 13.57 22.05 -12.60
C ARG A 51 14.89 22.78 -12.43
N PRO A 52 15.11 23.92 -13.10
CA PRO A 52 16.26 24.76 -12.82
C PRO A 52 16.07 25.40 -11.43
N LEU A 53 16.94 25.06 -10.48
CA LEU A 53 16.89 25.59 -9.11
C LEU A 53 17.66 26.91 -8.94
N GLY A 54 18.30 27.41 -10.01
CA GLY A 54 19.16 28.58 -9.96
C GLY A 54 20.61 28.23 -9.59
N ALA A 55 21.35 29.23 -9.08
CA ALA A 55 22.76 29.09 -8.70
C ALA A 55 22.94 28.38 -7.34
N ASP A 56 24.17 28.01 -7.02
CA ASP A 56 24.54 27.24 -5.83
C ASP A 56 24.04 27.86 -4.51
N ALA A 57 23.87 29.18 -4.45
CA ALA A 57 23.30 29.91 -3.32
C ALA A 57 21.86 29.49 -2.96
N PHE A 58 21.14 28.81 -3.86
CA PHE A 58 19.80 28.26 -3.57
C PHE A 58 19.81 27.27 -2.40
N PHE A 59 20.86 26.45 -2.27
CA PHE A 59 20.98 25.47 -1.19
C PHE A 59 21.53 26.06 0.11
N GLU A 60 22.01 27.31 0.10
CA GLU A 60 22.46 28.03 1.29
C GLU A 60 21.28 28.53 2.14
N ASN A 61 20.08 28.62 1.53
CA ASN A 61 18.86 28.92 2.26
C ASN A 61 18.46 27.72 3.15
N PRO A 62 18.45 27.83 4.50
CA PRO A 62 18.06 26.72 5.37
C PRO A 62 16.63 26.20 5.10
N ASP A 63 15.77 27.04 4.51
CA ASP A 63 14.38 26.74 4.19
C ASP A 63 14.17 26.32 2.73
N TRP A 64 15.23 26.02 1.96
CA TRP A 64 15.12 25.65 0.54
C TRP A 64 14.15 24.48 0.28
N ARG A 65 14.07 23.52 1.22
CA ARG A 65 13.14 22.37 1.16
C ARG A 65 11.68 22.78 1.30
N TYR A 66 11.41 23.80 2.11
CA TYR A 66 10.07 24.32 2.31
C TYR A 66 9.65 25.08 1.05
N GLU A 67 10.49 26.00 0.57
CA GLU A 67 10.21 26.85 -0.59
C GLU A 67 9.95 26.05 -1.88
N ILE A 68 10.73 25.00 -2.14
CA ILE A 68 10.56 24.15 -3.34
C ILE A 68 9.25 23.33 -3.33
N ASN A 69 8.67 23.11 -2.15
CA ASN A 69 7.50 22.25 -1.91
C ASN A 69 6.22 23.04 -1.55
N GLN A 70 6.32 24.33 -1.23
CA GLN A 70 5.19 25.19 -0.81
C GLN A 70 4.42 25.83 -1.98
N SER A 71 5.12 26.24 -3.03
CA SER A 71 4.57 27.06 -4.12
C SER A 71 3.85 26.25 -5.21
N HIS A 72 3.94 24.93 -5.16
CA HIS A 72 3.26 24.05 -6.09
C HIS A 72 2.35 23.12 -5.30
N GLY A 73 1.05 23.18 -5.63
CA GLY A 73 -0.02 22.51 -4.94
C GLY A 73 0.38 21.10 -4.51
N VAL A 74 0.03 20.79 -3.25
CA VAL A 74 -0.10 19.45 -2.68
C VAL A 74 -0.14 18.44 -3.81
N ILE A 75 0.86 17.56 -3.91
CA ILE A 75 0.76 16.36 -4.75
C ILE A 75 -0.62 15.82 -4.41
N SER A 76 -1.55 15.98 -5.34
CA SER A 76 -2.92 15.55 -5.15
C SER A 76 -2.84 14.03 -5.20
N GLU A 77 -2.51 13.43 -4.07
CA GLU A 77 -2.78 12.02 -3.87
C GLU A 77 -4.27 11.88 -4.19
N PRO A 78 -4.63 11.12 -5.24
CA PRO A 78 -6.03 10.89 -5.54
C PRO A 78 -6.66 10.40 -4.24
N LYS A 79 -7.74 11.07 -3.79
CA LYS A 79 -8.37 10.83 -2.48
C LYS A 79 -8.35 9.34 -2.19
N SER A 80 -7.46 8.91 -1.30
CA SER A 80 -7.35 7.51 -0.92
C SER A 80 -8.75 7.10 -0.51
N ARG A 81 -9.33 6.14 -1.24
CA ARG A 81 -10.65 5.59 -0.95
C ARG A 81 -10.53 4.64 0.23
N TYR A 82 -9.85 5.07 1.29
CA TYR A 82 -9.75 4.35 2.53
C TYR A 82 -11.11 4.45 3.21
N LYS A 83 -11.96 3.46 2.96
CA LYS A 83 -13.16 3.24 3.76
C LYS A 83 -12.69 2.77 5.14
N SER A 84 -12.54 3.70 6.07
CA SER A 84 -12.52 3.35 7.49
C SER A 84 -13.88 2.74 7.81
N GLY A 85 -13.91 1.40 7.91
CA GLY A 85 -15.07 0.68 8.41
C GLY A 85 -15.29 1.12 9.85
N LYS A 86 -16.23 2.05 10.07
CA LYS A 86 -16.77 2.33 11.40
C LYS A 86 -17.37 1.02 11.92
N LYS A 87 -16.65 0.32 12.81
CA LYS A 87 -17.28 -0.68 13.67
C LYS A 87 -18.32 0.04 14.52
N LYS A 88 -19.59 -0.29 14.31
CA LYS A 88 -20.66 0.03 15.25
C LYS A 88 -20.41 -0.73 16.54
N GLY A 89 -20.44 -0.02 17.65
CA GLY A 89 -20.57 -0.55 19.00
C GLY A 89 -20.33 0.61 19.97
N SER A 90 -21.13 0.84 21.00
CA SER A 90 -22.44 0.35 21.42
C SER A 90 -23.05 1.47 22.25
#